data_AF-A0A1H7TEU1-F1
#
_entry.id   AF-A0A1H7TEU1-F1
#
_cell.length_a   1.000
_cell.length_b   1.000
_cell.length_c   1.000
_cell.angle_alpha   90.00
_cell.angle_beta   90.00
_cell.angle_gamma   90.00
#
_symmetry.space_group_name_H-M   'P 1'
#
loop_
_entity.id
_entity.type
_entity.pdbx_description
1 polymer ?
#
loop_
_entity_poly.entity_id
_entity_poly.type
_entity_poly.pdbx_seq_one_letter_code
_entity_poly.pdbx_strand_id
1 'polypeptide(L)'
;MARRERAFRGISPRLVRHYLTNLGGDVENDTRVVGPDWTVDIETEAVSITSSIELTEVQLTFEGPEETLDDLVEQFAQKAMRAGG
;
A
#
# COMPACT_ATOMS: atom_id res chain seq x y z
N MET A 1 -6.26 2.19 18.47
CA MET A 1 -5.41 2.42 17.29
C MET A 1 -4.80 1.07 16.94
N ALA A 2 -4.99 0.62 15.71
CA ALA A 2 -4.50 -0.66 15.21
C ALA A 2 -3.50 -0.44 14.07
N ARG A 3 -2.77 -1.51 13.78
CA ARG A 3 -1.77 -1.59 12.70
C ARG A 3 -2.08 -2.80 11.82
N ARG A 4 -1.96 -2.64 10.50
CA ARG A 4 -2.12 -3.70 9.50
C ARG A 4 -0.99 -3.60 8.50
N GLU A 5 -0.39 -4.73 8.17
CA GLU A 5 0.75 -4.80 7.23
C GLU A 5 0.37 -5.64 6.03
N ARG A 6 0.68 -5.16 4.82
CA ARG A 6 0.42 -5.87 3.56
C ARG A 6 1.58 -5.66 2.60
N ALA A 7 1.99 -6.74 1.95
CA ALA A 7 3.01 -6.71 0.90
C ALA A 7 2.35 -6.96 -0.46
N PHE A 8 2.75 -6.16 -1.45
CA PHE A 8 2.27 -6.26 -2.83
C PHE A 8 3.45 -6.33 -3.79
N ARG A 9 3.41 -7.28 -4.72
CA ARG A 9 4.46 -7.48 -5.73
C ARG A 9 4.00 -6.98 -7.09
N GLY A 10 4.94 -6.45 -7.87
CA GLY A 10 4.65 -5.99 -9.23
C GLY A 10 3.84 -4.70 -9.32
N ILE A 11 3.63 -4.01 -8.19
CA ILE A 11 3.07 -2.66 -8.12
C ILE A 11 4.18 -1.66 -7.79
N SER A 12 4.12 -0.48 -8.39
CA SER A 12 5.07 0.59 -8.08
C SER A 12 4.57 1.47 -6.92
N PRO A 13 5.48 2.08 -6.13
CA PRO A 13 5.12 3.04 -5.07
C PRO A 13 4.27 4.20 -5.58
N ARG A 14 4.55 4.64 -6.82
CA ARG A 14 3.77 5.68 -7.49
C ARG A 14 2.30 5.28 -7.62
N LEU A 15 2.02 4.03 -7.99
CA LEU A 15 0.66 3.51 -8.15
C LEU A 15 -0.01 3.31 -6.78
N VAL A 16 0.74 2.84 -5.78
CA VAL A 16 0.27 2.78 -4.39
C VAL A 16 -0.23 4.14 -3.92
N ARG A 17 0.61 5.19 -4.02
CA ARG A 17 0.23 6.55 -3.64
C ARG A 17 -1.00 7.03 -4.39
N HIS A 18 -1.05 6.79 -5.70
CA HIS A 18 -2.22 7.13 -6.50
C HIS A 18 -3.50 6.44 -6.02
N TYR A 19 -3.44 5.17 -5.60
CA TYR A 19 -4.60 4.46 -5.08
C TYR A 19 -5.01 4.96 -3.70
N LEU A 20 -4.06 5.17 -2.79
CA LEU A 20 -4.33 5.73 -1.47
C LEU A 20 -4.93 7.14 -1.56
N THR A 21 -4.47 7.96 -2.52
CA THR A 21 -5.07 9.27 -2.76
C THR A 21 -6.50 9.19 -3.28
N ASN A 22 -6.80 8.22 -4.14
CA ASN A 22 -8.19 7.98 -4.55
C ASN A 22 -9.08 7.46 -3.41
N LEU A 23 -8.50 6.97 -2.31
CA LEU A 23 -9.20 6.54 -1.10
C LEU A 23 -9.29 7.67 -0.05
N GLY A 24 -8.96 8.91 -0.43
CA GLY A 24 -9.05 10.08 0.43
C GLY A 24 -7.76 10.42 1.18
N GLY A 25 -6.63 9.81 0.81
CA GLY A 25 -5.31 10.17 1.36
C GLY A 25 -4.64 11.33 0.63
N ASP A 26 -3.82 12.09 1.35
CA ASP A 26 -2.92 13.08 0.80
C ASP A 26 -1.47 12.60 0.93
N VAL A 27 -0.69 12.74 -0.14
CA VAL A 27 0.72 12.35 -0.14
C VAL A 27 1.50 13.39 0.66
N GLU A 28 1.98 12.99 1.84
CA GLU A 28 2.83 13.84 2.67
C GLU A 28 4.27 13.84 2.13
N ASN A 29 4.76 12.67 1.72
CA ASN A 29 6.08 12.49 1.09
C ASN A 29 6.12 11.19 0.26
N ASP A 30 7.27 10.86 -0.33
CA ASP A 30 7.42 9.67 -1.19
C ASP A 30 7.11 8.35 -0.49
N THR A 31 7.23 8.28 0.84
CA THR A 31 7.06 7.05 1.63
C THR A 31 5.88 7.13 2.60
N ARG A 32 5.05 8.19 2.57
CA ARG A 32 3.96 8.35 3.52
C ARG A 32 2.74 9.04 2.91
N VAL A 33 1.57 8.46 3.16
CA VAL A 33 0.25 9.01 2.79
C VAL A 33 -0.60 9.13 4.05
N VAL A 34 -1.27 10.27 4.22
CA VAL A 34 -2.09 10.59 5.37
C VAL A 34 -3.54 10.76 4.92
N GLY A 35 -4.44 9.94 5.43
CA GLY A 35 -5.88 10.11 5.26
C GLY A 35 -6.54 10.77 6.46
N PRO A 36 -7.89 10.83 6.49
CA PRO A 36 -8.63 11.53 7.54
C PRO A 36 -8.38 10.96 8.95
N ASP A 37 -8.44 9.63 9.07
CA ASP A 37 -8.29 8.91 10.34
C ASP A 37 -7.24 7.79 10.25
N TRP A 38 -6.45 7.78 9.18
CA TRP A 38 -5.49 6.72 8.93
C TRP A 38 -4.20 7.25 8.31
N THR A 39 -3.11 6.52 8.48
CA THR A 39 -1.84 6.78 7.81
C THR A 39 -1.29 5.51 7.18
N VAL A 40 -0.57 5.66 6.08
CA VAL A 40 0.14 4.56 5.42
C VAL A 40 1.59 4.91 5.19
N ASP A 41 2.48 4.11 5.76
CA ASP A 41 3.90 4.10 5.43
C ASP A 41 4.17 3.09 4.30
N ILE A 42 5.07 3.49 3.39
CA ILE A 42 5.39 2.78 2.15
C ILE A 42 6.88 2.47 2.14
N GLU A 43 7.20 1.18 2.14
CA GLU A 43 8.56 0.67 2.03
C GLU A 43 8.69 -0.17 0.75
N THR A 44 9.86 -0.16 0.14
CA THR A 44 10.13 -0.91 -1.09
C THR A 44 11.34 -1.80 -0.94
N GLU A 45 11.21 -3.04 -1.38
CA GLU A 45 12.29 -4.01 -1.42
C GLU A 45 12.38 -4.67 -2.79
N ALA A 46 13.60 -5.00 -3.23
CA ALA A 46 13.82 -5.86 -4.37
C ALA A 46 13.84 -7.32 -3.90
N VAL A 47 12.92 -8.14 -4.39
CA VAL A 47 12.79 -9.53 -4.00
C VAL A 47 13.09 -10.43 -5.19
N SER A 48 14.06 -11.32 -5.02
CA SER A 48 14.39 -12.33 -6.03
C SER A 48 13.31 -13.42 -6.08
N ILE A 49 12.69 -13.60 -7.23
CA ILE A 49 11.69 -14.66 -7.45
C ILE A 49 12.34 -15.89 -8.09
N THR A 50 13.40 -15.68 -8.88
CA THR A 50 14.24 -16.73 -9.46
C THR A 50 15.71 -16.28 -9.44
N SER A 51 16.63 -17.14 -9.89
CA SER A 51 18.06 -16.86 -9.98
C SER A 51 18.43 -15.68 -10.91
N SER A 52 17.50 -15.10 -11.64
CA SER A 52 17.78 -13.95 -12.54
C SER A 52 16.64 -12.93 -12.64
N ILE A 53 15.55 -13.10 -11.89
CA ILE A 53 14.40 -12.19 -11.94
C ILE A 53 14.15 -11.62 -10.55
N GLU A 54 14.21 -10.29 -10.46
CA GLU A 54 13.85 -9.52 -9.29
C GLU A 54 12.55 -8.78 -9.56
N LEU A 55 11.65 -8.78 -8.57
CA LEU A 55 10.45 -7.96 -8.58
C LEU A 55 10.55 -6.94 -7.46
N THR A 56 10.04 -5.75 -7.71
CA THR A 56 9.75 -4.80 -6.65
C THR A 56 8.59 -5.33 -5.82
N GLU A 57 8.83 -5.46 -4.53
CA GLU A 57 7.84 -5.65 -3.50
C GLU A 57 7.64 -4.32 -2.77
N VAL A 58 6.39 -3.94 -2.56
CA VAL A 58 6.02 -2.78 -1.76
C VAL A 58 5.35 -3.27 -0.50
N GLN A 59 5.91 -2.89 0.65
CA GLN A 59 5.37 -3.17 1.96
C GLN A 59 4.62 -1.93 2.46
N LEU A 60 3.37 -2.12 2.85
CA LEU A 60 2.48 -1.08 3.32
C LEU A 60 2.13 -1.33 4.78
N THR A 61 2.35 -0.33 5.60
CA THR A 61 1.93 -0.31 7.00
C THR A 61 0.79 0.69 7.15
N PHE A 62 -0.41 0.19 7.46
CA PHE A 62 -1.60 0.99 7.72
C PHE A 62 -1.79 1.16 9.22
N GLU A 63 -2.05 2.39 9.67
CA GLU A 63 -2.30 2.73 11.08
C GLU A 63 -3.54 3.61 11.22
N GLY A 64 -4.42 3.31 12.20
CA GLY A 64 -5.71 4.00 12.35
C GLY A 64 -6.72 3.23 13.23
N PRO A 65 -8.00 3.65 13.30
CA PRO A 65 -9.10 2.88 13.89
C PRO A 65 -9.31 1.55 13.16
N GLU A 66 -9.66 0.48 13.90
CA GLU A 66 -9.81 -0.87 13.33
C GLU A 66 -10.85 -0.91 12.21
N GLU A 67 -12.04 -0.36 12.47
CA GLU A 67 -13.13 -0.28 11.49
C GLU A 67 -12.73 0.44 10.19
N THR A 68 -11.90 1.49 10.29
CA THR A 68 -11.40 2.25 9.13
C THR A 68 -10.35 1.45 8.37
N LEU A 69 -9.45 0.75 9.08
CA LEU A 69 -8.37 0.00 8.45
C LEU A 69 -8.87 -1.24 7.71
N ASP A 70 -9.83 -1.97 8.27
CA ASP A 70 -10.36 -3.17 7.63
C ASP A 70 -11.00 -2.85 6.26
N ASP A 71 -11.81 -1.78 6.19
CA ASP A 71 -12.41 -1.32 4.93
C ASP A 71 -11.37 -0.75 3.95
N LEU A 72 -10.43 0.07 4.44
CA LEU A 72 -9.35 0.66 3.65
C LEU A 72 -8.45 -0.40 3.00
N VAL A 73 -8.02 -1.39 3.77
CA VAL A 73 -7.14 -2.47 3.30
C VAL A 73 -7.85 -3.32 2.25
N GLU A 74 -9.13 -3.62 2.46
CA GLU A 74 -9.94 -4.38 1.49
C GLU A 74 -10.09 -3.62 0.16
N GLN A 75 -10.49 -2.34 0.21
CA GLN A 75 -10.64 -1.51 -0.99
C GLN A 75 -9.31 -1.32 -1.73
N PHE A 76 -8.20 -1.11 -1.00
CA PHE A 76 -6.87 -1.01 -1.61
C PHE A 76 -6.48 -2.33 -2.30
N ALA A 77 -6.63 -3.46 -1.61
CA ALA A 77 -6.26 -4.77 -2.13
C ALA A 77 -7.07 -5.14 -3.38
N GLN A 78 -8.37 -4.84 -3.40
CA GLN A 78 -9.23 -5.08 -4.56
C GLN A 78 -8.74 -4.31 -5.80
N LYS A 79 -8.30 -3.06 -5.62
CA LYS A 79 -7.78 -2.20 -6.69
C LYS A 79 -6.39 -2.66 -7.16
N ALA A 80 -5.51 -3.03 -6.22
CA ALA A 80 -4.18 -3.53 -6.51
C ALA A 80 -4.20 -4.87 -7.26
N MET A 81 -5.11 -5.79 -6.91
CA MET A 81 -5.27 -7.08 -7.60
C MET A 81 -5.86 -6.91 -9.00
N ARG A 82 -6.91 -6.08 -9.17
CA ARG A 82 -7.54 -5.85 -10.50
C ARG A 82 -6.64 -5.18 -11.52
N ALA A 83 -5.61 -4.45 -11.09
CA ALA A 83 -4.60 -3.89 -11.98
C ALA A 83 -3.51 -4.91 -12.37
N GLY A 84 -3.40 -6.03 -11.64
CA GLY A 84 -2.45 -7.11 -11.91
C GLY A 84 -3.00 -8.25 -12.79
N GLY A 85 -4.33 -8.38 -12.91
CA GLY A 85 -4.99 -9.46 -13.65
C GLY A 85 -5.64 -10.48 -12.74
#